data_AF-A0A526RZH9-F1
#
_entry.id   AF-A0A526RZH9-F1
#
_cell.length_a   1.000
_cell.length_b   1.000
_cell.length_c   1.000
_cell.angle_alpha   90.00
_cell.angle_beta   90.00
_cell.angle_gamma   90.00
#
_symmetry.space_group_name_H-M   'P 1'
#
loop_
_entity.id
_entity.type
_entity.pdbx_description
1 polymer ?
#
loop_
_entity_poly.entity_id
_entity_poly.type
_entity_poly.pdbx_seq_one_letter_code
_entity_poly.pdbx_strand_id
1 'polypeptide(L)'
;RSGFLTLDMLEDVTLPGSILASVRARYPALDPVRTGHELMRRQITMMVEDVIASTHANLERLKPESADAVRAAGETMVTFSAGMAATEKELKAFLYKHLYRHSEVMRVRADAERIVRDLFDFYFAAPRAMPDGWREGLDRAQDRIKARAVADFLAGMTDTYALKEHRRLFDHTPDLS
;
A
#
# COMPACT_ATOMS: atom_id res chain seq x y z
N ARG A 1 12.00 -4.06 -11.40
CA ARG A 1 13.09 -3.45 -10.60
C ARG A 1 13.51 -4.36 -9.43
N SER A 2 12.60 -5.04 -8.72
CA SER A 2 12.95 -6.02 -7.66
C SER A 2 13.35 -7.42 -8.16
N GLY A 3 13.12 -7.75 -9.43
CA GLY A 3 13.38 -9.08 -9.99
C GLY A 3 12.29 -10.12 -9.72
N PHE A 4 11.41 -9.90 -8.73
CA PHE A 4 10.32 -10.85 -8.38
C PHE A 4 9.18 -10.92 -9.39
N LEU A 5 9.07 -9.93 -10.28
CA LEU A 5 8.05 -9.85 -11.32
C LEU A 5 8.74 -9.62 -12.67
N THR A 6 8.38 -10.45 -13.65
CA THR A 6 8.77 -10.30 -15.05
C THR A 6 7.59 -9.83 -15.90
N LEU A 7 7.87 -9.35 -17.12
CA LEU A 7 6.79 -9.00 -18.06
C LEU A 7 6.02 -10.26 -18.49
N ASP A 8 6.73 -11.36 -18.70
CA ASP A 8 6.14 -12.63 -19.16
C ASP A 8 5.13 -13.17 -18.15
N MET A 9 5.45 -13.04 -16.85
CA MET A 9 4.55 -13.36 -15.75
C MET A 9 3.23 -12.60 -15.78
N LEU A 10 3.20 -11.40 -16.39
CA LEU A 10 2.01 -10.54 -16.46
C LEU A 10 1.16 -10.81 -17.71
N GLU A 11 1.64 -11.60 -18.65
CA GLU A 11 0.88 -11.94 -19.87
C GLU A 11 -0.37 -12.77 -19.57
N ASP A 12 -0.31 -13.59 -18.53
CA ASP A 12 -1.40 -14.47 -18.11
C ASP A 12 -2.47 -13.75 -17.27
N VAL A 13 -2.32 -12.45 -17.01
CA VAL A 13 -3.26 -11.65 -16.21
C VAL A 13 -4.03 -10.73 -17.15
N THR A 14 -5.36 -10.76 -17.10
CA THR A 14 -6.25 -10.16 -18.12
C THR A 14 -5.87 -8.72 -18.52
N LEU A 15 -5.81 -7.80 -17.54
CA LEU A 15 -5.55 -6.39 -17.82
C LEU A 15 -4.11 -6.15 -18.35
N PRO A 16 -3.03 -6.46 -17.62
CA PRO A 16 -1.68 -6.20 -18.11
C PRO A 16 -1.32 -7.05 -19.34
N GLY A 17 -1.82 -8.28 -19.47
CA GLY A 17 -1.60 -9.13 -20.65
C GLY A 17 -2.18 -8.52 -21.92
N SER A 18 -3.42 -8.00 -21.86
CA SER A 18 -4.02 -7.28 -23.00
C SER A 18 -3.21 -6.04 -23.41
N ILE A 19 -2.67 -5.30 -22.44
CA ILE A 19 -1.83 -4.13 -22.69
C ILE A 19 -0.49 -4.54 -23.30
N LEU A 20 0.14 -5.59 -22.77
CA LEU A 20 1.41 -6.11 -23.29
C LEU A 20 1.27 -6.58 -24.73
N ALA A 21 0.20 -7.31 -25.06
CA ALA A 21 -0.10 -7.72 -26.43
C ALA A 21 -0.21 -6.50 -27.36
N SER A 22 -0.92 -5.45 -26.95
CA SER A 22 -1.05 -4.21 -27.71
C SER A 22 0.29 -3.48 -27.90
N VAL A 23 1.08 -3.36 -26.83
CA VAL A 23 2.40 -2.71 -26.86
C VAL A 23 3.36 -3.46 -27.77
N ARG A 24 3.42 -4.79 -27.68
CA ARG A 24 4.29 -5.62 -28.51
C ARG A 24 3.89 -5.62 -29.98
N ALA A 25 2.58 -5.59 -30.27
CA ALA A 25 2.10 -5.45 -31.64
C ALA A 25 2.48 -4.10 -32.26
N ARG A 26 2.40 -3.01 -31.47
CA ARG A 26 2.74 -1.66 -31.95
C ARG A 26 4.24 -1.39 -31.98
N TYR A 27 5.00 -1.95 -31.05
CA TYR A 27 6.43 -1.73 -30.89
C TYR A 27 7.20 -3.06 -30.73
N PRO A 28 7.36 -3.87 -31.79
CA PRO A 28 7.94 -5.21 -31.69
C PRO A 28 9.39 -5.27 -31.19
N ALA A 29 10.16 -4.20 -31.41
CA ALA A 29 11.57 -4.10 -31.02
C ALA A 29 11.80 -3.28 -29.73
N LEU A 30 10.73 -3.00 -28.96
CA LEU A 30 10.84 -2.19 -27.75
C LEU A 30 11.56 -2.98 -26.64
N ASP A 31 12.52 -2.34 -25.98
CA ASP A 31 13.23 -2.99 -24.87
C ASP A 31 12.31 -3.25 -23.65
N PRO A 32 12.66 -4.19 -22.76
CA PRO A 32 11.82 -4.53 -21.61
C PRO A 32 11.56 -3.37 -20.65
N VAL A 33 12.50 -2.43 -20.49
CA VAL A 33 12.32 -1.30 -19.56
C VAL A 33 11.27 -0.35 -20.10
N ARG A 34 11.39 0.02 -21.38
CA ARG A 34 10.38 0.87 -22.04
C ARG A 34 9.04 0.17 -22.17
N THR A 35 9.03 -1.14 -22.38
CA THR A 35 7.80 -1.96 -22.38
C THR A 35 7.10 -1.88 -21.02
N GLY A 36 7.86 -2.00 -19.92
CA GLY A 36 7.32 -1.81 -18.56
C GLY A 36 6.74 -0.41 -18.33
N HIS A 37 7.39 0.64 -18.85
CA HIS A 37 6.85 2.00 -18.75
C HIS A 37 5.57 2.18 -19.57
N GLU A 38 5.49 1.65 -20.79
CA GLU A 38 4.27 1.68 -21.61
C GLU A 38 3.14 0.90 -20.96
N LEU A 39 3.42 -0.27 -20.38
CA LEU A 39 2.46 -1.05 -19.61
C LEU A 39 1.86 -0.21 -18.48
N MET A 40 2.71 0.33 -17.60
CA MET A 40 2.27 1.14 -16.46
C MET A 40 1.45 2.35 -16.90
N ARG A 41 1.93 3.09 -17.91
CA ARG A 41 1.25 4.28 -18.42
C ARG A 41 -0.16 3.96 -18.92
N ARG A 42 -0.29 2.94 -19.77
CA ARG A 42 -1.58 2.55 -20.36
C ARG A 42 -2.53 1.96 -19.32
N GLN A 43 -2.01 1.19 -18.38
CA GLN A 43 -2.80 0.66 -17.29
C GLN A 43 -3.41 1.78 -16.44
N ILE A 44 -2.61 2.77 -16.05
CA ILE A 44 -3.10 3.94 -15.31
C ILE A 44 -4.17 4.66 -16.12
N THR A 45 -3.93 4.90 -17.42
CA THR A 45 -4.91 5.55 -18.31
C THR A 45 -6.24 4.79 -18.31
N MET A 46 -6.22 3.47 -18.55
CA MET A 46 -7.44 2.66 -18.62
C MET A 46 -8.21 2.65 -17.29
N MET A 47 -7.51 2.53 -16.16
CA MET A 47 -8.15 2.54 -14.84
C MET A 47 -8.75 3.92 -14.51
N VAL A 48 -8.05 5.02 -14.84
CA VAL A 48 -8.55 6.38 -14.62
C VAL A 48 -9.76 6.67 -15.51
N GLU A 49 -9.70 6.33 -16.79
CA GLU A 49 -10.82 6.52 -17.72
C GLU A 49 -12.05 5.71 -17.28
N ASP A 50 -11.87 4.46 -16.84
CA ASP A 50 -12.95 3.62 -16.32
C ASP A 50 -13.60 4.21 -15.05
N VAL A 51 -12.81 4.66 -14.07
CA VAL A 51 -13.36 5.22 -12.83
C VAL A 51 -14.13 6.51 -13.10
N ILE A 52 -13.67 7.35 -14.04
CA ILE A 52 -14.36 8.57 -14.45
C ILE A 52 -15.70 8.21 -15.09
N ALA A 53 -15.69 7.32 -16.08
CA ALA A 53 -16.91 6.91 -16.78
C ALA A 53 -17.93 6.26 -15.85
N SER A 54 -17.49 5.34 -14.98
CA SER A 54 -18.32 4.68 -13.98
C SER A 54 -18.91 5.68 -12.97
N THR A 55 -18.09 6.63 -12.50
CA THR A 55 -18.57 7.69 -11.59
C THR A 55 -19.62 8.57 -12.25
N HIS A 56 -19.41 8.97 -13.51
CA HIS A 56 -20.40 9.73 -14.28
C HIS A 56 -21.72 8.97 -14.39
N ALA A 57 -21.69 7.69 -14.75
CA ALA A 57 -22.89 6.86 -14.84
C ALA A 57 -23.63 6.76 -13.49
N ASN A 58 -22.89 6.63 -12.37
CA ASN A 58 -23.49 6.61 -11.03
C ASN A 58 -24.17 7.94 -10.68
N LEU A 59 -23.53 9.07 -11.00
CA LEU A 59 -24.08 10.40 -10.77
C LEU A 59 -25.30 10.68 -11.65
N GLU A 60 -25.31 10.25 -12.90
CA GLU A 60 -26.47 10.39 -13.80
C GLU A 60 -27.66 9.54 -13.35
N ARG A 61 -27.39 8.36 -12.79
CA ARG A 61 -28.42 7.47 -12.25
C ARG A 61 -29.05 8.03 -10.98
N LEU A 62 -28.24 8.53 -10.04
CA LEU A 62 -28.72 8.99 -8.73
C LEU A 62 -29.16 10.45 -8.71
N LYS A 63 -28.58 11.28 -9.58
CA LYS A 63 -28.83 12.72 -9.66
C LYS A 63 -28.77 13.45 -8.31
N PRO A 64 -27.69 13.28 -7.52
CA PRO A 64 -27.57 13.98 -6.25
C PRO A 64 -27.45 15.49 -6.49
N GLU A 65 -28.27 16.27 -5.80
CA GLU A 65 -28.28 17.75 -5.94
C GLU A 65 -27.33 18.44 -4.95
N SER A 66 -26.68 17.68 -4.07
CA SER A 66 -25.74 18.21 -3.08
C SER A 66 -24.72 17.18 -2.61
N ALA A 67 -23.65 17.64 -1.96
CA ALA A 67 -22.68 16.76 -1.30
C ALA A 67 -23.32 15.92 -0.18
N ASP A 68 -24.34 16.44 0.50
CA ASP A 68 -25.07 15.69 1.52
C ASP A 68 -25.91 14.56 0.91
N ALA A 69 -26.51 14.81 -0.26
CA ALA A 69 -27.22 13.77 -1.01
C ALA A 69 -26.26 12.63 -1.43
N VAL A 70 -25.02 12.97 -1.83
CA VAL A 70 -23.98 11.96 -2.09
C VAL A 70 -23.64 11.14 -0.84
N ARG A 71 -23.47 11.80 0.32
CA ARG A 71 -23.18 11.11 1.59
C ARG A 71 -24.33 10.20 2.03
N ALA A 72 -25.56 10.62 1.79
CA ALA A 72 -26.77 9.89 2.14
C ALA A 72 -27.19 8.82 1.11
N ALA A 73 -26.49 8.70 -0.02
CA ALA A 73 -26.88 7.80 -1.13
C ALA A 73 -26.83 6.31 -0.79
N GLY A 74 -26.14 5.92 0.30
CA GLY A 74 -26.04 4.52 0.74
C GLY A 74 -25.13 3.64 -0.13
N GLU A 75 -24.47 4.21 -1.14
CA GLU A 75 -23.54 3.53 -2.04
C GLU A 75 -22.34 4.42 -2.39
N THR A 76 -21.22 3.78 -2.74
CA THR A 76 -19.99 4.48 -3.13
C THR A 76 -20.08 5.01 -4.55
N MET A 77 -19.90 6.32 -4.74
CA MET A 77 -20.04 6.97 -6.06
C MET A 77 -18.85 6.71 -6.98
N VAL A 78 -17.64 6.76 -6.41
CA VAL A 78 -16.39 6.61 -7.15
C VAL A 78 -15.96 5.15 -7.07
N THR A 79 -16.27 4.39 -8.11
CA THR A 79 -15.98 2.96 -8.22
C THR A 79 -15.52 2.63 -9.63
N PHE A 80 -14.72 1.58 -9.77
CA PHE A 80 -14.51 0.97 -11.08
C PHE A 80 -15.81 0.34 -11.59
N SER A 81 -15.94 0.24 -12.90
CA SER A 81 -16.96 -0.60 -13.50
C SER A 81 -16.82 -2.05 -13.01
N ALA A 82 -17.89 -2.84 -13.11
CA ALA A 82 -17.85 -4.25 -12.71
C ALA A 82 -16.76 -5.04 -13.46
N GLY A 83 -16.53 -4.72 -14.74
CA GLY A 83 -15.49 -5.34 -15.56
C GLY A 83 -14.08 -4.97 -15.07
N MET A 84 -13.82 -3.68 -14.90
CA MET A 84 -12.51 -3.22 -14.42
C MET A 84 -12.23 -3.73 -13.01
N ALA A 85 -13.20 -3.69 -12.10
CA ALA A 85 -13.07 -4.23 -10.75
C ALA A 85 -12.71 -5.72 -10.73
N ALA A 86 -13.27 -6.52 -11.66
CA ALA A 86 -12.92 -7.94 -11.78
C ALA A 86 -11.45 -8.13 -12.20
N THR A 87 -10.99 -7.38 -13.20
CA THR A 87 -9.59 -7.46 -13.66
C THR A 87 -8.59 -6.90 -12.64
N GLU A 88 -8.99 -5.88 -11.88
CA GLU A 88 -8.20 -5.30 -10.80
C GLU A 88 -8.03 -6.28 -9.64
N LYS A 89 -9.11 -6.98 -9.28
CA LYS A 89 -9.09 -8.04 -8.27
C LYS A 89 -8.19 -9.19 -8.68
N GLU A 90 -8.24 -9.62 -9.94
CA GLU A 90 -7.36 -10.64 -10.50
C GLU A 90 -5.89 -10.21 -10.39
N LEU A 91 -5.57 -8.99 -10.83
CA LEU A 91 -4.22 -8.45 -10.75
C LEU A 91 -3.72 -8.39 -9.30
N LYS A 92 -4.55 -7.93 -8.36
CA LYS A 92 -4.21 -7.94 -6.93
C LYS A 92 -3.91 -9.34 -6.42
N ALA A 93 -4.74 -10.33 -6.78
CA ALA A 93 -4.52 -11.72 -6.39
C ALA A 93 -3.20 -12.27 -6.94
N PHE A 94 -2.88 -11.94 -8.20
CA PHE A 94 -1.62 -12.27 -8.83
C PHE A 94 -0.42 -11.65 -8.08
N LEU A 95 -0.44 -10.32 -7.85
CA LEU A 95 0.62 -9.62 -7.12
C LEU A 95 0.76 -10.16 -5.69
N TYR A 96 -0.34 -10.52 -5.04
CA TYR A 96 -0.31 -11.13 -3.70
C TYR A 96 0.41 -12.47 -3.68
N LYS A 97 0.15 -13.31 -4.68
CA LYS A 97 0.79 -14.61 -4.81
C LYS A 97 2.28 -14.50 -5.16
N HIS A 98 2.64 -13.61 -6.07
CA HIS A 98 3.97 -13.59 -6.69
C HIS A 98 4.95 -12.56 -6.11
N LEU A 99 4.45 -11.45 -5.53
CA LEU A 99 5.28 -10.41 -4.96
C LEU A 99 5.21 -10.41 -3.43
N TYR A 100 4.01 -10.25 -2.86
CA TYR A 100 3.87 -10.03 -1.41
C TYR A 100 4.16 -11.27 -0.55
N ARG A 101 4.06 -12.48 -1.13
CA ARG A 101 4.40 -13.75 -0.48
C ARG A 101 5.78 -14.28 -0.84
N HIS A 102 6.58 -13.51 -1.57
CA HIS A 102 7.96 -13.89 -1.84
C HIS A 102 8.73 -14.04 -0.51
N SER A 103 9.55 -15.09 -0.38
CA SER A 103 10.24 -15.43 0.88
C SER A 103 11.07 -14.26 1.43
N GLU A 104 11.73 -13.52 0.55
CA GLU A 104 12.51 -12.34 0.89
C GLU A 104 11.65 -11.20 1.45
N VAL A 105 10.49 -10.94 0.82
CA VAL A 105 9.52 -9.94 1.30
C VAL A 105 8.95 -10.34 2.65
N MET A 106 8.64 -11.62 2.83
CA MET A 106 8.14 -12.16 4.10
C MET A 106 9.18 -12.09 5.21
N ARG A 107 10.47 -12.31 4.90
CA ARG A 107 11.59 -12.16 5.85
C ARG A 107 11.70 -10.72 6.33
N VAL A 108 11.82 -9.76 5.39
CA VAL A 108 11.91 -8.33 5.72
C VAL A 108 10.70 -7.86 6.52
N ARG A 109 9.50 -8.36 6.20
CA ARG A 109 8.28 -8.07 6.96
C ARG A 109 8.36 -8.59 8.40
N ALA A 110 8.80 -9.83 8.60
CA ALA A 110 8.94 -10.40 9.95
C ALA A 110 9.96 -9.62 10.80
N ASP A 111 11.03 -9.16 10.17
CA ASP A 111 12.05 -8.33 10.80
C ASP A 111 11.53 -6.92 11.16
N ALA A 112 10.74 -6.31 10.28
CA ALA A 112 10.05 -5.04 10.57
C ALA A 112 9.01 -5.19 11.69
N GLU A 113 8.23 -6.28 11.70
CA GLU A 113 7.27 -6.59 12.76
C GLU A 113 7.96 -6.76 14.13
N ARG A 114 9.17 -7.35 14.15
CA ARG A 114 10.00 -7.45 15.34
C ARG A 114 10.42 -6.07 15.85
N ILE A 115 10.95 -5.22 14.96
CA ILE A 115 11.36 -3.85 15.32
C ILE A 115 10.21 -3.05 15.95
N VAL A 116 9.03 -3.08 15.33
CA VAL A 116 7.86 -2.34 15.82
C VAL A 116 7.41 -2.86 17.18
N ARG A 117 7.40 -4.19 17.38
CA ARG A 117 7.05 -4.81 18.66
C ARG A 117 8.04 -4.42 19.75
N ASP A 118 9.32 -4.55 19.48
CA ASP A 118 10.38 -4.27 20.46
C ASP A 118 10.32 -2.78 20.88
N LEU A 119 10.19 -1.87 19.92
CA LEU A 119 10.02 -0.44 20.21
C LEU A 119 8.74 -0.17 21.01
N PHE A 120 7.62 -0.80 20.66
CA PHE A 120 6.36 -0.62 21.37
C PHE A 120 6.50 -1.05 22.83
N ASP A 121 7.01 -2.27 23.06
CA ASP A 121 7.17 -2.83 24.41
C ASP A 121 8.12 -1.98 25.25
N PHE A 122 9.22 -1.50 24.65
CA PHE A 122 10.17 -0.63 25.34
C PHE A 122 9.57 0.72 25.74
N TYR A 123 8.95 1.45 24.80
CA TYR A 123 8.36 2.75 25.13
C TYR A 123 7.12 2.64 26.02
N PHE A 124 6.39 1.52 25.96
CA PHE A 124 5.28 1.26 26.87
C PHE A 124 5.77 1.03 28.31
N ALA A 125 6.88 0.32 28.47
CA ALA A 125 7.52 0.09 29.76
C ALA A 125 8.25 1.34 30.30
N ALA A 126 8.88 2.12 29.41
CA ALA A 126 9.66 3.30 29.76
C ALA A 126 9.26 4.54 28.91
N PRO A 127 8.08 5.13 29.13
CA PRO A 127 7.57 6.24 28.30
C PRO A 127 8.50 7.45 28.26
N ARG A 128 9.28 7.68 29.32
CA ARG A 128 10.27 8.76 29.40
C ARG A 128 11.37 8.70 28.35
N ALA A 129 11.57 7.55 27.73
CA ALA A 129 12.55 7.37 26.66
C ALA A 129 12.06 7.91 25.30
N MET A 130 10.76 8.21 25.16
CA MET A 130 10.24 8.93 24.01
C MET A 130 10.69 10.41 24.04
N PRO A 131 10.75 11.10 22.89
CA PRO A 131 11.05 12.53 22.83
C PRO A 131 10.07 13.40 23.62
N ASP A 132 10.50 14.63 23.90
CA ASP A 132 9.62 15.67 24.44
C ASP A 132 8.38 15.89 23.56
N GLY A 133 7.25 16.19 24.19
CA GLY A 133 5.94 16.24 23.53
C GLY A 133 5.22 14.88 23.42
N TRP A 134 5.93 13.74 23.45
CA TRP A 134 5.31 12.40 23.43
C TRP A 134 5.24 11.73 24.80
N ARG A 135 6.18 12.03 25.69
CA ARG A 135 6.30 11.37 27.01
C ARG A 135 5.47 12.00 28.12
N GLU A 136 4.90 13.19 27.90
CA GLU A 136 4.31 14.00 28.96
C GLU A 136 3.07 13.37 29.58
N GLY A 137 3.06 13.25 30.91
CA GLY A 137 1.92 12.70 31.66
C GLY A 137 1.72 11.18 31.53
N LEU A 138 2.50 10.48 30.68
CA LEU A 138 2.29 9.06 30.41
C LEU A 138 2.63 8.13 31.58
N ASP A 139 3.54 8.53 32.47
CA ASP A 139 3.87 7.76 33.68
C ASP A 139 2.67 7.59 34.62
N ARG A 140 1.69 8.49 34.53
CA ARG A 140 0.48 8.51 35.36
C ARG A 140 -0.78 8.17 34.57
N ALA A 141 -0.64 7.95 33.27
CA ALA A 141 -1.76 7.63 32.39
C ALA A 141 -2.19 6.17 32.59
N GLN A 142 -3.47 5.92 32.35
CA GLN A 142 -3.97 4.55 32.25
C GLN A 142 -3.29 3.83 31.08
N ASP A 143 -3.10 2.51 31.19
CA ASP A 143 -2.40 1.71 30.18
C ASP A 143 -3.00 1.86 28.78
N ARG A 144 -4.32 1.99 28.66
CA ARG A 144 -4.98 2.22 27.36
C ARG A 144 -4.54 3.54 26.69
N ILE A 145 -4.41 4.61 27.48
CA ILE A 145 -4.00 5.93 26.98
C ILE A 145 -2.52 5.89 26.61
N LYS A 146 -1.70 5.29 27.48
CA LYS A 146 -0.26 5.09 27.24
C LYS A 146 0.01 4.26 25.98
N ALA A 147 -0.68 3.12 25.82
CA ALA A 147 -0.57 2.27 24.63
C ALA A 147 -0.94 3.02 23.35
N ARG A 148 -2.00 3.86 23.39
CA ARG A 148 -2.38 4.68 22.24
C ARG A 148 -1.31 5.72 21.90
N ALA A 149 -0.80 6.45 22.89
CA ALA A 149 0.23 7.46 22.68
C ALA A 149 1.53 6.85 22.10
N VAL A 150 1.94 5.68 22.61
CA VAL A 150 3.08 4.93 22.07
C VAL A 150 2.79 4.48 20.62
N ALA A 151 1.62 3.88 20.36
CA ALA A 151 1.25 3.48 19.00
C ALA A 151 1.24 4.65 18.01
N ASP A 152 0.71 5.81 18.40
CA ASP A 152 0.69 7.02 17.57
C ASP A 152 2.10 7.58 17.34
N PHE A 153 2.98 7.49 18.34
CA PHE A 153 4.39 7.86 18.19
C PHE A 153 5.09 6.95 17.17
N LEU A 154 4.94 5.63 17.28
CA LEU A 154 5.51 4.66 16.34
C LEU A 154 4.95 4.85 14.93
N ALA A 155 3.64 5.11 14.80
CA ALA A 155 3.00 5.35 13.50
C ALA A 155 3.49 6.64 12.82
N GLY A 156 4.00 7.61 13.59
CA GLY A 156 4.61 8.83 13.08
C GLY A 156 6.09 8.68 12.68
N MET A 157 6.71 7.53 12.92
CA MET A 157 8.11 7.30 12.56
C MET A 157 8.28 7.03 11.07
N THR A 158 9.40 7.47 10.51
CA THR A 158 9.90 6.94 9.24
C THR A 158 10.66 5.64 9.48
N ASP A 159 10.76 4.77 8.47
CA ASP A 159 11.52 3.52 8.55
C ASP A 159 12.96 3.75 9.02
N THR A 160 13.63 4.78 8.47
CA THR A 160 14.99 5.16 8.86
C THR A 160 15.08 5.59 10.32
N TYR A 161 14.06 6.28 10.83
CA TYR A 161 14.01 6.69 12.23
C TYR A 161 13.74 5.51 13.16
N ALA A 162 12.78 4.64 12.81
CA ALA A 162 12.49 3.43 13.59
C ALA A 162 13.72 2.51 13.69
N LEU A 163 14.45 2.30 12.58
CA LEU A 163 15.70 1.56 12.58
C LEU A 163 16.78 2.21 13.45
N LYS A 164 16.89 3.54 13.42
CA LYS A 164 17.84 4.28 14.25
C LYS A 164 17.50 4.15 15.73
N GLU A 165 16.24 4.31 16.11
CA GLU A 165 15.80 4.15 17.49
C GLU A 165 15.99 2.71 17.97
N HIS A 166 15.69 1.71 17.14
CA HIS A 166 15.92 0.32 17.48
C HIS A 166 17.42 0.04 17.73
N ARG A 167 18.32 0.53 16.86
CA ARG A 167 19.78 0.41 17.07
C ARG A 167 20.29 1.13 18.31
N ARG A 168 19.61 2.19 18.73
CA ARG A 168 19.97 2.94 19.94
C ARG A 168 19.55 2.21 21.22
N LEU A 169 18.45 1.46 21.16
CA LEU A 169 17.79 0.87 22.32
C LEU A 169 18.07 -0.63 22.50
N PHE A 170 18.45 -1.33 21.43
CA PHE A 170 18.65 -2.77 21.41
C PHE A 170 20.00 -3.14 20.81
N ASP A 171 20.62 -4.20 21.34
CA ASP A 171 21.93 -4.68 20.90
C ASP A 171 21.91 -5.26 19.48
N HIS A 172 20.75 -5.78 19.03
CA HIS A 172 20.59 -6.47 17.76
C HIS A 172 19.41 -5.91 16.97
N THR A 173 19.70 -5.04 15.99
CA THR A 173 18.70 -4.56 15.04
C THR A 173 18.70 -5.44 13.79
N PRO A 174 17.53 -5.94 13.35
CA PRO A 174 17.41 -6.69 12.11
C PRO A 174 17.89 -5.87 10.90
N ASP A 175 18.49 -6.55 9.93
CA ASP A 175 18.82 -5.93 8.64
C ASP A 175 17.62 -6.02 7.70
N LEU A 176 17.11 -4.87 7.27
CA LEU A 176 15.97 -4.77 6.34
C LEU A 176 16.41 -4.60 4.88
N SER A 177 17.71 -4.73 4.62
CA SER A 177 18.33 -4.63 3.28
C SER A 177 18.10 -5.88 2.44
#